data_AF-A0A7J2RVU6-F1
#
_entry.id   AF-A0A7J2RVU6-F1
#
_cell.length_a   1.000
_cell.length_b   1.000
_cell.length_c   1.000
_cell.angle_alpha   90.00
_cell.angle_beta   90.00
_cell.angle_gamma   90.00
#
_symmetry.space_group_name_H-M   'P 1'
#
loop_
_entity.id
_entity.type
_entity.pdbx_description
1 polymer ?
#
loop_
_entity_poly.entity_id
_entity_poly.type
_entity_poly.pdbx_seq_one_letter_code
_entity_poly.pdbx_strand_id
1 'polypeptide(L)' 'MKLKKCKSCKNYTLKDNCSKCNEKTSDAHYKFIKRK' A
#
# COMPACT_ATOMS: atom_id res chain seq x y z
N MET A 1 -9.59 -6.07 -3.43
CA MET A 1 -8.76 -4.84 -3.47
C MET A 1 -7.38 -5.19 -2.93
N LYS A 2 -6.30 -4.87 -3.65
CA LYS A 2 -4.94 -5.11 -3.15
C LYS A 2 -4.47 -3.91 -2.34
N LEU A 3 -3.84 -4.16 -1.19
CA LEU A 3 -3.25 -3.10 -0.39
C LEU A 3 -2.09 -2.49 -1.17
N LYS A 4 -2.08 -1.17 -1.33
CA LYS A 4 -0.98 -0.43 -1.96
C LYS A 4 -0.17 0.30 -0.89
N LYS A 5 1.10 0.52 -1.20
CA LYS A 5 2.04 1.26 -0.36
C LYS A 5 2.69 2.35 -1.19
N CYS A 6 2.67 3.54 -0.63
CA CYS A 6 3.41 4.69 -1.12
C CYS A 6 4.92 4.46 -0.94
N LYS A 7 5.73 4.65 -1.99
CA LYS A 7 7.18 4.45 -1.92
C LYS A 7 7.88 5.51 -1.05
N SER A 8 7.49 6.77 -1.19
CA SER A 8 8.17 7.88 -0.52
C SER A 8 7.79 8.02 0.95
N CYS A 9 6.49 8.05 1.22
CA CYS A 9 5.92 8.26 2.56
C CYS A 9 5.65 6.97 3.34
N LYS A 10 5.85 5.80 2.71
CA LYS A 10 5.63 4.46 3.29
C LYS A 10 4.22 4.22 3.84
N ASN A 11 3.27 5.12 3.56
CA ASN A 11 1.90 5.03 4.01
C ASN A 11 1.13 3.97 3.19
N TYR A 12 0.26 3.24 3.85
CA TYR A 12 -0.59 2.23 3.21
C TYR A 12 -1.92 2.86 2.77
N THR A 13 -2.41 2.44 1.62
CA THR A 13 -3.65 2.94 1.04
C THR A 13 -4.26 1.91 0.10
N LEU A 14 -5.55 2.04 -0.18
CA LEU A 14 -6.26 1.27 -1.22
C LEU A 14 -6.40 2.06 -2.53
N LYS A 15 -6.06 3.35 -2.52
CA LYS A 15 -6.14 4.24 -3.69
C LYS A 15 -4.86 4.15 -4.52
N ASP A 16 -4.95 4.44 -5.81
CA ASP A 16 -3.77 4.54 -6.68
C ASP A 16 -2.80 5.63 -6.25
N ASN A 17 -3.31 6.76 -5.77
CA ASN A 17 -2.49 7.88 -5.32
C ASN A 17 -2.45 7.96 -3.80
N CYS A 18 -1.27 8.28 -3.30
CA CYS A 18 -0.97 8.57 -1.90
C CYS A 18 -1.66 9.86 -1.47
N SER A 19 -2.55 9.82 -0.47
CA SER A 19 -3.25 11.02 -0.01
C SER A 19 -2.37 12.04 0.74
N LYS A 20 -1.15 11.66 1.17
CA LYS A 20 -0.22 12.56 1.87
C LYS A 20 0.76 13.28 0.94
N CYS A 21 1.09 12.64 -0.17
CA CYS A 21 2.22 13.00 -1.02
C CYS A 21 1.83 13.08 -2.50
N ASN A 22 0.59 12.72 -2.84
CA ASN A 22 0.02 12.69 -4.19
C ASN A 22 0.77 11.85 -5.22
N GLU A 23 1.77 11.07 -4.81
CA GLU A 23 2.49 10.15 -5.68
C GLU A 23 1.75 8.83 -5.89
N LYS A 24 2.08 8.13 -6.98
CA LYS A 24 1.55 6.80 -7.28
C LYS A 24 2.03 5.78 -6.25
N THR A 25 1.09 4.98 -5.79
CA THR A 25 1.33 3.88 -4.86
C THR A 25 1.53 2.58 -5.63
N SER A 26 2.35 1.69 -5.08
CA SER A 26 2.65 0.39 -5.64
C SER A 26 2.05 -0.71 -4.79
N ASP A 27 1.73 -1.86 -5.38
CA ASP A 27 1.23 -3.02 -4.63
C ASP A 27 2.12 -3.36 -3.42
N ALA A 28 1.49 -3.46 -2.25
CA ALA A 28 2.15 -3.89 -1.03
C ALA A 28 2.30 -5.41 -1.08
N HIS A 29 3.53 -5.90 -1.02
CA HIS A 29 3.77 -7.32 -0.84
C HIS A 29 3.62 -7.67 0.64
N TYR A 30 2.59 -8.45 0.99
CA TYR A 30 2.36 -8.90 2.36
C TYR A 30 2.32 -10.43 2.41
N LYS A 31 2.91 -11.00 3.47
CA LYS A 31 2.81 -12.43 3.75
C LYS A 31 1.47 -12.69 4.42
N PHE A 32 0.58 -13.46 3.79
CA PHE A 32 -0.60 -13.97 4.46
C PHE A 32 -0.17 -14.97 5.53
N ILE A 33 -0.31 -14.61 6.80
CA ILE A 33 -0.14 -15.56 7.90
C ILE A 33 -1.47 -16.27 8.08
N LYS A 34 -1.54 -17.57 7.77
CA LYS A 34 -2.70 -18.40 8.13
C LYS A 34 -2.63 -18.67 9.64
N ARG A 35 -3.64 -18.23 10.39
CA ARG A 35 -3.84 -18.73 11.77
C ARG A 35 -4.44 -20.14 11.68
N LYS A 36 -3.84 -21.08 12.42
CA LYS A 36 -4.29 -22.48 12.54
C LYS A 36 -5.48 -22.57 13.47
#